data_AF-A0A960N6K0-F1
#
_entry.id   AF-A0A960N6K0-F1
#
_cell.length_a   1.000
_cell.length_b   1.000
_cell.length_c   1.000
_cell.angle_alpha   90.00
_cell.angle_beta   90.00
_cell.angle_gamma   90.00
#
_symmetry.space_group_name_H-M   'P 1'
#
loop_
_entity.id
_entity.type
_entity.pdbx_description
1 polymer ?
#
loop_
_entity_poly.entity_id
_entity_poly.type
_entity_poly.pdbx_seq_one_letter_code
_entity_poly.pdbx_strand_id
1 'polypeptide(L)'
;IQRIPWHESKGLCWARSEIQKLYGGEEFTLQLDSHHRFAPGWDKFLLESLEACGSAKPILTTYAGVYEPGKSETPPSGPFKMVADRFTPSGTILFRPHHIRNWDALSAPIPARFVSGHFFFTLGKHCEEYLYDPQLYFAGDEISLSIRSYTLGYDLFHPHRNVVWHEYTRAGRVKHWDDHTAKQADAAIEMPWHERDVVSKRRLRKMLREEDNDEAIGIYGLGTVRSHGDYERYAGIDFGRRLLQRETVEGKDPPCTYTNTVQWEAGFTHEHRVPLMWRAEDIGLCDDLQFVYFGIEDANGTVLHRHDAPPESPEATGVIETKTITVVAQSKPAKLVLWPVSRSRGWLRRTDYPL
;
A
#
# COMPACT_ATOMS: atom_id res chain seq x y z
N ILE A 1 -23.07 -20.87 -13.39
CA ILE A 1 -23.13 -20.09 -12.14
C ILE A 1 -22.98 -21.06 -10.97
N GLN A 2 -21.86 -20.99 -10.25
CA GLN A 2 -21.67 -21.74 -9.00
C GLN A 2 -22.31 -20.95 -7.85
N ARG A 3 -23.06 -21.61 -6.98
CA ARG A 3 -23.68 -21.01 -5.79
C ARG A 3 -23.06 -21.65 -4.56
N ILE A 4 -22.59 -20.82 -3.63
CA ILE A 4 -21.89 -21.25 -2.43
C ILE A 4 -22.59 -20.59 -1.24
N PRO A 5 -23.06 -21.35 -0.24
CA PRO A 5 -23.56 -20.79 1.01
C PRO A 5 -22.48 -19.94 1.70
N TRP A 6 -22.88 -18.82 2.30
CA TRP A 6 -21.94 -17.86 2.88
C TRP A 6 -21.01 -18.49 3.94
N HIS A 7 -21.51 -19.45 4.73
CA HIS A 7 -20.75 -20.11 5.81
C HIS A 7 -19.73 -21.14 5.31
N GLU A 8 -19.81 -21.56 4.04
CA GLU A 8 -18.82 -22.41 3.39
C GLU A 8 -17.67 -21.61 2.76
N SER A 9 -17.80 -20.28 2.70
CA SER A 9 -16.75 -19.40 2.20
C SER A 9 -15.48 -19.49 3.05
N LYS A 10 -14.32 -19.49 2.38
CA LYS A 10 -13.00 -19.46 3.04
C LYS A 10 -12.26 -18.14 2.90
N GLY A 11 -12.91 -17.12 2.33
CA GLY A 11 -12.34 -15.79 2.13
C GLY A 11 -11.98 -15.50 0.67
N LEU A 12 -11.29 -14.39 0.45
CA LEU A 12 -11.16 -13.81 -0.89
C LEU A 12 -10.27 -14.63 -1.82
N CYS A 13 -9.12 -15.13 -1.35
CA CYS A 13 -8.19 -15.84 -2.25
C CYS A 13 -8.74 -17.21 -2.62
N TRP A 14 -9.44 -17.87 -1.69
CA TRP A 14 -10.22 -19.06 -2.02
C TRP A 14 -11.27 -18.75 -3.10
N ALA A 15 -12.08 -17.70 -2.93
CA ALA A 15 -13.08 -17.35 -3.95
C ALA A 15 -12.45 -17.07 -5.32
N ARG A 16 -11.30 -16.37 -5.36
CA ARG A 16 -10.54 -16.13 -6.60
C ARG A 16 -9.97 -17.40 -7.20
N SER A 17 -9.51 -18.36 -6.37
CA SER A 17 -9.06 -19.67 -6.85
C SER A 17 -10.20 -20.47 -7.48
N GLU A 18 -11.42 -20.36 -6.95
CA GLU A 18 -12.60 -20.98 -7.56
C GLU A 18 -12.97 -20.29 -8.88
N ILE A 19 -12.89 -18.96 -8.95
CA ILE A 19 -13.14 -18.19 -10.18
C ILE A 19 -12.14 -18.56 -11.27
N GLN A 20 -10.84 -18.72 -10.95
CA GLN A 20 -9.82 -19.11 -11.94
C GLN A 20 -10.11 -20.45 -12.61
N LYS A 21 -10.80 -21.38 -11.94
CA LYS A 21 -11.22 -22.67 -12.55
C LYS A 21 -12.25 -22.49 -13.67
N LEU A 22 -12.88 -21.32 -13.75
CA LEU A 22 -13.85 -20.97 -14.78
C LEU A 22 -13.20 -20.30 -16.00
N TYR A 23 -11.89 -20.05 -15.96
CA TYR A 23 -11.15 -19.52 -17.10
C TYR A 23 -11.24 -20.48 -18.28
N GLY A 24 -11.74 -19.98 -19.41
CA GLY A 24 -12.04 -20.73 -20.62
C GLY A 24 -11.03 -20.52 -21.75
N GLY A 25 -9.90 -19.84 -21.48
CA GLY A 25 -8.92 -19.46 -22.48
C GLY A 25 -9.13 -18.05 -23.06
N GLU A 26 -9.82 -17.17 -22.34
CA GLU A 26 -10.00 -15.77 -22.72
C GLU A 26 -8.66 -15.06 -22.92
N GLU A 27 -8.57 -14.16 -23.90
CA GLU A 27 -7.31 -13.47 -24.23
C GLU A 27 -6.80 -12.60 -23.08
N PHE A 28 -7.71 -12.01 -22.31
CA PHE A 28 -7.42 -11.11 -21.20
C PHE A 28 -8.19 -11.51 -19.94
N THR A 29 -7.64 -11.15 -18.78
CA THR A 29 -8.31 -11.26 -17.50
C THR A 29 -8.37 -9.91 -16.80
N LEU A 30 -9.52 -9.61 -16.20
CA LEU A 30 -9.79 -8.41 -15.42
C LEU A 30 -10.26 -8.83 -14.03
N GLN A 31 -9.45 -8.58 -13.02
CA GLN A 31 -9.84 -8.83 -11.64
C GLN A 31 -10.41 -7.58 -10.99
N LEU A 32 -11.55 -7.74 -10.32
CA LEU A 32 -12.29 -6.66 -9.67
C LEU A 32 -12.83 -7.07 -8.30
N ASP A 33 -12.89 -6.09 -7.39
CA ASP A 33 -13.88 -6.07 -6.32
C ASP A 33 -15.31 -5.83 -6.85
N SER A 34 -16.32 -6.23 -6.07
CA SER A 34 -17.75 -6.16 -6.41
C SER A 34 -18.39 -4.76 -6.33
N HIS A 35 -17.59 -3.70 -6.29
CA HIS A 35 -18.03 -2.34 -5.96
C HIS A 35 -17.15 -1.28 -6.62
N HIS A 36 -17.23 -1.28 -7.95
CA HIS A 36 -16.51 -0.35 -8.81
C HIS A 36 -17.45 0.48 -9.65
N ARG A 37 -16.96 1.65 -10.08
CA ARG A 37 -17.50 2.46 -11.15
C ARG A 37 -16.41 2.64 -12.20
N PHE A 38 -16.70 2.40 -13.47
CA PHE A 38 -15.73 2.54 -14.56
C PHE A 38 -15.91 3.85 -15.32
N ALA A 39 -14.80 4.34 -15.88
CA ALA A 39 -14.82 5.44 -16.84
C ALA A 39 -15.47 5.00 -18.17
N PRO A 40 -16.10 5.90 -18.93
CA PRO A 40 -16.49 5.61 -20.30
C PRO A 40 -15.30 5.18 -21.17
N GLY A 41 -15.45 4.11 -21.96
CA GLY A 41 -14.38 3.58 -22.81
C GLY A 41 -13.20 2.94 -22.05
N TRP A 42 -13.43 2.53 -20.80
CA TRP A 42 -12.41 1.92 -19.93
C TRP A 42 -11.71 0.71 -20.57
N ASP A 43 -12.45 -0.10 -21.31
CA ASP A 43 -12.00 -1.33 -21.95
C ASP A 43 -11.00 -1.03 -23.07
N LYS A 44 -11.37 -0.14 -23.98
CA LYS A 44 -10.49 0.34 -25.05
C LYS A 44 -9.23 0.98 -24.47
N PHE A 45 -9.38 1.83 -23.45
CA PHE A 45 -8.23 2.45 -22.79
C PHE A 45 -7.29 1.43 -22.16
N LEU A 46 -7.81 0.36 -21.53
CA LEU A 46 -6.99 -0.70 -20.96
C LEU A 46 -6.22 -1.48 -22.02
N LEU A 47 -6.86 -1.82 -23.15
CA LEU A 47 -6.19 -2.51 -24.26
C LEU A 47 -5.06 -1.64 -24.85
N GLU A 48 -5.34 -0.38 -25.15
CA GLU A 48 -4.34 0.58 -25.66
C GLU A 48 -3.20 0.80 -24.66
N SER A 49 -3.52 0.89 -23.36
CA SER A 49 -2.51 1.02 -22.31
C SER A 49 -1.63 -0.22 -22.20
N LEU A 50 -2.20 -1.42 -22.38
CA LEU A 50 -1.48 -2.68 -22.27
C LEU A 50 -0.47 -2.83 -23.42
N GLU A 51 -0.85 -2.41 -24.63
CA GLU A 51 0.06 -2.31 -25.78
C GLU A 51 1.15 -1.26 -25.55
N ALA A 52 0.78 -0.07 -25.04
CA ALA A 52 1.70 1.04 -24.78
C ALA A 52 2.76 0.73 -23.70
N CYS A 53 2.55 -0.30 -22.86
CA CYS A 53 3.57 -0.78 -21.93
C CYS A 53 4.82 -1.34 -22.63
N GLY A 54 4.71 -1.81 -23.88
CA GLY A 54 5.83 -2.41 -24.61
C GLY A 54 6.41 -3.68 -23.95
N SER A 55 5.65 -4.33 -23.06
CA SER A 55 6.04 -5.56 -22.37
C SER A 55 5.30 -6.75 -22.98
N ALA A 56 5.95 -7.92 -22.99
CA ALA A 56 5.32 -9.18 -23.42
C ALA A 56 4.35 -9.74 -22.38
N LYS A 57 4.48 -9.36 -21.09
CA LYS A 57 3.62 -9.82 -19.99
C LYS A 57 3.24 -8.64 -19.07
N PRO A 58 2.52 -7.63 -19.57
CA PRO A 58 2.15 -6.45 -18.79
C PRO A 58 1.00 -6.75 -17.82
N ILE A 59 1.08 -6.22 -16.61
CA ILE A 59 -0.06 -6.10 -15.68
C ILE A 59 -0.34 -4.62 -15.47
N LEU A 60 -1.53 -4.16 -15.87
CA LEU A 60 -2.05 -2.86 -15.48
C LEU A 60 -2.76 -2.99 -14.13
N THR A 61 -2.41 -2.17 -13.16
CA THR A 61 -3.00 -2.20 -11.81
C THR A 61 -3.05 -0.80 -11.21
N THR A 62 -3.96 -0.53 -10.29
CA THR A 62 -4.03 0.77 -9.60
C THR A 62 -4.68 0.61 -8.24
N TYR A 63 -4.32 1.48 -7.28
CA TYR A 63 -5.25 1.79 -6.21
C TYR A 63 -6.33 2.69 -6.83
N ALA A 64 -7.56 2.19 -6.97
CA ALA A 64 -8.66 2.95 -7.56
C ALA A 64 -8.99 4.21 -6.74
N GLY A 65 -9.44 5.27 -7.42
CA GLY A 65 -9.93 6.46 -6.72
C GLY A 65 -11.22 6.17 -5.95
N VAL A 66 -11.61 7.05 -5.02
CA VAL A 66 -12.85 6.86 -4.26
C VAL A 66 -14.08 7.26 -5.10
N TYR A 67 -15.15 6.47 -5.04
CA TYR A 67 -16.50 6.96 -5.34
C TYR A 67 -17.45 6.70 -4.16
N GLU A 68 -18.46 7.54 -4.03
CA GLU A 68 -19.52 7.38 -3.04
C GLU A 68 -20.86 7.09 -3.75
N PRO A 69 -21.54 5.98 -3.43
CA PRO A 69 -22.87 5.69 -3.96
C PRO A 69 -23.85 6.82 -3.67
N GLY A 70 -24.69 7.16 -4.64
CA GLY A 70 -25.68 8.23 -4.50
C GLY A 70 -25.14 9.64 -4.72
N LYS A 71 -23.83 9.87 -4.76
CA LYS A 71 -23.25 11.12 -5.25
C LYS A 71 -23.10 11.08 -6.78
N SER A 72 -23.60 12.11 -7.46
CA SER A 72 -23.52 12.26 -8.92
C SER A 72 -22.09 12.53 -9.39
N GLU A 73 -21.33 13.27 -8.59
CA GLU A 73 -19.96 13.65 -8.90
C GLU A 73 -18.98 12.65 -8.31
N THR A 74 -18.23 12.00 -9.19
CA THR A 74 -16.98 11.37 -8.79
C THR A 74 -15.91 12.46 -8.81
N PRO A 75 -15.19 12.73 -7.71
CA PRO A 75 -14.21 13.80 -7.68
C PRO A 75 -13.24 13.64 -8.87
N PRO A 76 -12.91 14.72 -9.60
CA PRO A 76 -11.84 14.70 -10.59
C PRO A 76 -10.50 14.64 -9.85
N SER A 77 -10.24 13.55 -9.13
CA SER A 77 -8.92 13.23 -8.61
C SER A 77 -8.09 12.67 -9.76
N GLY A 78 -6.82 13.04 -9.89
CA GLY A 78 -5.92 12.33 -10.80
C GLY A 78 -5.77 10.86 -10.40
N PRO A 79 -5.26 9.99 -11.29
CA PRO A 79 -5.00 8.59 -10.99
C PRO A 79 -4.05 8.43 -9.82
N PHE A 80 -4.23 7.32 -9.13
CA PHE A 80 -3.39 6.92 -8.01
C PHE A 80 -2.47 5.77 -8.41
N LYS A 81 -1.41 5.61 -7.64
CA LYS A 81 -0.54 4.44 -7.63
C LYS A 81 -0.49 3.83 -6.24
N MET A 82 -0.10 2.57 -6.19
CA MET A 82 0.02 1.80 -4.96
C MET A 82 1.41 1.98 -4.35
N VAL A 83 1.48 2.49 -3.12
CA VAL A 83 2.73 2.75 -2.42
C VAL A 83 2.75 2.03 -1.09
N ALA A 84 3.88 1.41 -0.75
CA ALA A 84 4.05 0.77 0.55
C ALA A 84 4.27 1.83 1.62
N ASP A 85 3.55 1.72 2.73
CA ASP A 85 3.68 2.61 3.88
C ASP A 85 4.61 2.01 4.92
N ARG A 86 4.29 0.80 5.40
CA ARG A 86 5.08 0.07 6.40
C ARG A 86 4.75 -1.41 6.44
N PHE A 87 5.61 -2.20 7.06
CA PHE A 87 5.23 -3.54 7.51
C PHE A 87 4.32 -3.46 8.73
N THR A 88 3.32 -4.34 8.79
CA THR A 88 2.53 -4.59 9.99
C THR A 88 3.30 -5.53 10.91
N PRO A 89 3.00 -5.53 12.23
CA PRO A 89 3.61 -6.49 13.16
C PRO A 89 3.43 -7.96 12.73
N SER A 90 2.36 -8.25 11.98
CA SER A 90 2.03 -9.59 11.50
C SER A 90 2.77 -10.03 10.20
N GLY A 91 3.62 -9.17 9.64
CA GLY A 91 4.43 -9.47 8.44
C GLY A 91 3.74 -9.19 7.10
N THR A 92 2.64 -8.42 7.09
CA THR A 92 2.05 -7.92 5.84
C THR A 92 2.53 -6.50 5.57
N ILE A 93 2.43 -6.02 4.33
CA ILE A 93 2.69 -4.62 4.01
C ILE A 93 1.37 -3.86 3.99
N LEU A 94 1.32 -2.71 4.66
CA LEU A 94 0.23 -1.76 4.52
C LEU A 94 0.52 -0.86 3.32
N PHE A 95 -0.47 -0.69 2.46
CA PHE A 95 -0.37 0.14 1.26
C PHE A 95 -1.25 1.38 1.37
N ARG A 96 -0.87 2.42 0.63
CA ARG A 96 -1.62 3.68 0.53
C ARG A 96 -1.68 4.17 -0.93
N PRO A 97 -2.74 4.89 -1.30
CA PRO A 97 -2.82 5.54 -2.59
C PRO A 97 -1.95 6.81 -2.60
N HIS A 98 -1.07 6.94 -3.59
CA HIS A 98 -0.38 8.21 -3.89
C HIS A 98 -0.84 8.72 -5.26
N HIS A 99 -1.07 10.02 -5.41
CA HIS A 99 -1.36 10.57 -6.74
C HIS A 99 -0.18 10.37 -7.69
N ILE A 100 -0.48 9.96 -8.91
CA ILE A 100 0.47 10.06 -10.02
C ILE A 100 0.57 11.55 -10.38
N ARG A 101 1.74 12.15 -10.16
CA ARG A 101 1.99 13.56 -10.46
C ARG A 101 2.15 13.76 -11.97
N ASN A 102 1.72 14.92 -12.47
CA ASN A 102 1.80 15.28 -13.89
C ASN A 102 1.18 14.22 -14.82
N TRP A 103 0.17 13.49 -14.32
CA TRP A 103 -0.42 12.37 -15.01
C TRP A 103 -0.93 12.79 -16.39
N ASP A 104 -1.52 13.98 -16.49
CA ASP A 104 -2.07 14.61 -17.68
C ASP A 104 -1.05 14.72 -18.83
N ALA A 105 0.22 14.96 -18.52
CA ALA A 105 1.30 15.03 -19.51
C ALA A 105 1.85 13.67 -19.94
N LEU A 106 1.52 12.59 -19.23
CA LEU A 106 1.94 11.23 -19.59
C LEU A 106 1.13 10.72 -20.79
N SER A 107 1.78 9.92 -21.63
CA SER A 107 1.18 9.26 -22.81
C SER A 107 1.16 7.73 -22.71
N ALA A 108 1.71 7.16 -21.64
CA ALA A 108 1.81 5.72 -21.42
C ALA A 108 1.75 5.40 -19.91
N PRO A 109 1.37 4.16 -19.54
CA PRO A 109 1.47 3.68 -18.17
C PRO A 109 2.89 3.82 -17.59
N ILE A 110 2.97 3.99 -16.27
CA ILE A 110 4.25 4.09 -15.55
C ILE A 110 4.56 2.79 -14.81
N PRO A 111 5.83 2.47 -14.51
CA PRO A 111 6.17 1.27 -13.75
C PRO A 111 5.49 1.23 -12.37
N ALA A 112 5.05 0.04 -11.96
CA ALA A 112 4.44 -0.25 -10.66
C ALA A 112 5.34 -1.18 -9.84
N ARG A 113 5.31 -1.02 -8.51
CA ARG A 113 5.99 -1.94 -7.57
C ARG A 113 5.09 -3.10 -7.17
N PHE A 114 3.80 -2.80 -7.04
CA PHE A 114 2.82 -3.69 -6.43
C PHE A 114 1.60 -3.81 -7.33
N VAL A 115 0.96 -4.98 -7.27
CA VAL A 115 -0.32 -5.26 -7.89
C VAL A 115 -1.39 -5.21 -6.82
N SER A 116 -2.37 -4.32 -7.01
CA SER A 116 -3.48 -4.21 -6.08
C SER A 116 -4.47 -5.35 -6.27
N GLY A 117 -4.95 -5.89 -5.15
CA GLY A 117 -5.89 -6.99 -5.14
C GLY A 117 -7.25 -6.59 -5.70
N HIS A 118 -7.69 -5.34 -5.53
CA HIS A 118 -9.03 -4.91 -5.98
C HIS A 118 -9.13 -4.63 -7.48
N PHE A 119 -8.01 -4.48 -8.21
CA PHE A 119 -8.00 -4.11 -9.62
C PHE A 119 -6.67 -4.47 -10.30
N PHE A 120 -6.74 -5.36 -11.29
CA PHE A 120 -5.72 -5.48 -12.32
C PHE A 120 -6.28 -6.01 -13.64
N PHE A 121 -5.61 -5.68 -14.74
CA PHE A 121 -5.89 -6.15 -16.09
C PHE A 121 -4.61 -6.66 -16.75
N THR A 122 -4.66 -7.86 -17.33
CA THR A 122 -3.51 -8.51 -17.98
C THR A 122 -3.97 -9.59 -18.95
N LEU A 123 -3.02 -10.34 -19.50
CA LEU A 123 -3.23 -11.50 -20.37
C LEU A 123 -3.98 -12.61 -19.60
N GLY A 124 -4.93 -13.26 -20.25
CA GLY A 124 -5.72 -14.34 -19.63
C GLY A 124 -4.87 -15.52 -19.17
N LYS A 125 -3.73 -15.76 -19.83
CA LYS A 125 -2.72 -16.75 -19.43
C LYS A 125 -2.22 -16.57 -17.98
N HIS A 126 -2.35 -15.37 -17.40
CA HIS A 126 -2.08 -15.14 -15.98
C HIS A 126 -2.91 -16.05 -15.07
N CYS A 127 -4.15 -16.39 -15.45
CA CYS A 127 -5.00 -17.31 -14.70
C CYS A 127 -4.43 -18.73 -14.58
N GLU A 128 -3.59 -19.16 -15.51
CA GLU A 128 -2.95 -20.48 -15.52
C GLU A 128 -1.59 -20.45 -14.82
N GLU A 129 -0.84 -19.35 -14.98
CA GLU A 129 0.52 -19.20 -14.45
C GLU A 129 0.53 -18.74 -12.98
N TYR A 130 -0.32 -17.78 -12.62
CA TYR A 130 -0.52 -17.34 -11.25
C TYR A 130 -1.74 -18.04 -10.66
N LEU A 131 -1.51 -19.12 -9.92
CA LEU A 131 -2.59 -19.79 -9.20
C LEU A 131 -2.85 -19.07 -7.88
N TYR A 132 -4.08 -18.63 -7.65
CA TYR A 132 -4.50 -18.10 -6.36
C TYR A 132 -4.34 -19.16 -5.28
N ASP A 133 -3.62 -18.81 -4.20
CA ASP A 133 -3.46 -19.71 -3.06
C ASP A 133 -4.73 -19.64 -2.20
N PRO A 134 -5.55 -20.72 -2.13
CA PRO A 134 -6.80 -20.70 -1.40
C PRO A 134 -6.61 -20.62 0.12
N GLN A 135 -5.38 -20.79 0.63
CA GLN A 135 -5.06 -20.68 2.06
C GLN A 135 -4.62 -19.27 2.46
N LEU A 136 -4.41 -18.36 1.50
CA LEU A 136 -4.31 -16.94 1.82
C LEU A 136 -5.71 -16.37 2.09
N TYR A 137 -5.87 -15.63 3.18
CA TYR A 137 -7.20 -15.20 3.64
C TYR A 137 -7.59 -13.82 3.08
N PHE A 138 -6.88 -12.76 3.52
CA PHE A 138 -7.16 -11.38 3.12
C PHE A 138 -5.88 -10.54 3.08
N ALA A 139 -5.31 -10.21 4.24
CA ALA A 139 -4.10 -9.41 4.32
C ALA A 139 -2.89 -10.24 3.89
N GLY A 140 -2.19 -9.79 2.84
CA GLY A 140 -1.06 -10.53 2.24
C GLY A 140 -1.29 -10.92 0.79
N ASP A 141 -2.54 -10.94 0.33
CA ASP A 141 -2.88 -11.20 -1.07
C ASP A 141 -2.13 -10.28 -2.03
N GLU A 142 -2.17 -8.96 -1.81
CA GLU A 142 -1.58 -8.01 -2.76
C GLU A 142 -0.06 -8.18 -2.89
N ILE A 143 0.67 -8.39 -1.79
CA ILE A 143 2.13 -8.60 -1.86
C ILE A 143 2.48 -9.95 -2.48
N SER A 144 1.67 -11.00 -2.21
CA SER A 144 1.78 -12.30 -2.86
C SER A 144 1.58 -12.19 -4.37
N LEU A 145 0.51 -11.52 -4.80
CA LEU A 145 0.20 -11.24 -6.20
C LEU A 145 1.34 -10.48 -6.89
N SER A 146 1.90 -9.49 -6.20
CA SER A 146 3.00 -8.67 -6.73
C SER A 146 4.27 -9.48 -7.00
N ILE A 147 4.83 -10.11 -5.97
CA ILE A 147 6.12 -10.83 -6.09
C ILE A 147 5.98 -12.08 -6.96
N ARG A 148 4.88 -12.82 -6.86
CA ARG A 148 4.71 -14.04 -7.65
C ARG A 148 4.49 -13.70 -9.12
N SER A 149 3.69 -12.69 -9.45
CA SER A 149 3.56 -12.24 -10.85
C SER A 149 4.89 -11.75 -11.40
N TYR A 150 5.64 -10.97 -10.61
CA TYR A 150 6.98 -10.54 -11.01
C TYR A 150 7.92 -11.73 -11.26
N THR A 151 8.01 -12.68 -10.35
CA THR A 151 8.89 -13.86 -10.49
C THR A 151 8.45 -14.81 -11.62
N LEU A 152 7.19 -14.73 -12.06
CA LEU A 152 6.65 -15.37 -13.28
C LEU A 152 6.94 -14.59 -14.59
N GLY A 153 7.63 -13.45 -14.49
CA GLY A 153 8.04 -12.64 -15.65
C GLY A 153 7.05 -11.55 -16.07
N TYR A 154 6.05 -11.21 -15.25
CA TYR A 154 5.13 -10.10 -15.54
C TYR A 154 5.68 -8.73 -15.14
N ASP A 155 5.68 -7.77 -16.04
CA ASP A 155 6.04 -6.39 -15.75
C ASP A 155 4.81 -5.62 -15.25
N LEU A 156 5.00 -4.81 -14.22
CA LEU A 156 3.89 -4.21 -13.48
C LEU A 156 3.80 -2.72 -13.83
N PHE A 157 2.59 -2.21 -14.08
CA PHE A 157 2.37 -0.83 -14.49
C PHE A 157 1.13 -0.22 -13.85
N HIS A 158 1.17 1.08 -13.60
CA HIS A 158 0.02 1.90 -13.25
C HIS A 158 -0.49 2.66 -14.48
N PRO A 159 -1.80 2.59 -14.80
CA PRO A 159 -2.37 3.43 -15.83
C PRO A 159 -2.24 4.91 -15.44
N HIS A 160 -1.92 5.75 -16.43
CA HIS A 160 -1.69 7.18 -16.26
C HIS A 160 -2.99 8.02 -16.35
N ARG A 161 -4.15 7.36 -16.31
CA ARG A 161 -5.51 7.95 -16.29
C ARG A 161 -6.40 7.16 -15.34
N ASN A 162 -7.46 7.80 -14.84
CA ASN A 162 -8.49 7.08 -14.11
C ASN A 162 -9.28 6.16 -15.03
N VAL A 163 -9.27 4.88 -14.70
CA VAL A 163 -10.07 3.85 -15.40
C VAL A 163 -11.24 3.41 -14.53
N VAL A 164 -11.05 3.45 -13.22
CA VAL A 164 -11.96 2.86 -12.26
C VAL A 164 -11.91 3.61 -10.92
N TRP A 165 -13.05 3.65 -10.24
CA TRP A 165 -13.21 4.11 -8.87
C TRP A 165 -13.79 3.00 -8.00
N HIS A 166 -13.40 2.96 -6.73
CA HIS A 166 -13.78 1.98 -5.71
C HIS A 166 -14.59 2.61 -4.57
N GLU A 167 -15.55 1.85 -4.06
CA GLU A 167 -16.39 2.25 -2.93
C GLU A 167 -15.79 1.80 -1.59
N TYR A 168 -15.06 2.70 -0.93
CA TYR A 168 -14.31 2.32 0.27
C TYR A 168 -15.16 2.21 1.55
N THR A 169 -16.34 2.83 1.61
CA THR A 169 -17.13 2.86 2.86
C THR A 169 -17.72 1.50 3.19
N ARG A 170 -18.06 0.71 2.16
CA ARG A 170 -18.74 -0.59 2.26
C ARG A 170 -19.98 -0.52 3.13
N ALA A 171 -20.66 0.63 3.13
CA ALA A 171 -21.80 0.89 4.00
C ALA A 171 -22.91 -0.15 3.78
N GLY A 172 -23.39 -0.74 4.87
CA GLY A 172 -24.45 -1.75 4.85
C GLY A 172 -24.05 -3.15 4.35
N ARG A 173 -22.77 -3.42 4.13
CA ARG A 173 -22.28 -4.74 3.70
C ARG A 173 -21.70 -5.52 4.88
N VAL A 174 -22.16 -6.76 5.03
CA VAL A 174 -21.54 -7.74 5.95
C VAL A 174 -20.22 -8.20 5.34
N LYS A 175 -19.14 -8.11 6.10
CA LYS A 175 -17.81 -8.55 5.70
C LYS A 175 -17.57 -9.94 6.28
N HIS A 176 -16.67 -10.68 5.65
CA HIS A 176 -16.37 -12.06 6.06
C HIS A 176 -15.90 -12.17 7.52
N TRP A 177 -15.26 -11.14 8.07
CA TRP A 177 -14.84 -11.12 9.48
C TRP A 177 -15.95 -10.69 10.45
N ASP A 178 -17.07 -10.19 9.95
CA ASP A 178 -18.25 -9.86 10.75
C ASP A 178 -19.10 -11.13 11.03
N ASP A 179 -19.10 -12.10 10.11
CA ASP A 179 -19.96 -13.28 10.17
C ASP A 179 -19.25 -14.65 10.27
N HIS A 180 -17.93 -14.72 10.05
CA HIS A 180 -17.14 -15.93 10.31
C HIS A 180 -16.46 -15.89 11.67
N THR A 181 -17.25 -15.75 12.75
CA THR A 181 -16.75 -15.73 14.12
C THR A 181 -17.16 -16.98 14.88
N ALA A 182 -16.48 -17.26 16.01
CA ALA A 182 -16.84 -18.37 16.90
C ALA A 182 -18.28 -18.28 17.45
N LYS A 183 -18.88 -17.08 17.48
CA LYS A 183 -20.27 -16.89 17.93
C LYS A 183 -21.31 -17.34 16.90
N GLN A 184 -20.94 -17.39 15.62
CA GLN A 184 -21.79 -17.92 14.56
C GLN A 184 -21.56 -19.42 14.33
N ALA A 185 -20.84 -20.12 15.22
CA ALA A 185 -20.48 -21.54 15.08
C ALA A 185 -21.68 -22.51 15.11
N ASP A 186 -22.90 -22.05 15.42
CA ASP A 186 -24.13 -22.83 15.19
C ASP A 186 -24.46 -22.97 13.69
N ALA A 187 -23.97 -22.03 12.85
CA ALA A 187 -23.81 -22.26 11.42
C ALA A 187 -22.52 -23.06 11.23
N ALA A 188 -22.52 -24.06 10.34
CA ALA A 188 -21.42 -25.00 10.06
C ALA A 188 -20.16 -24.32 9.47
N ILE A 189 -19.60 -23.33 10.15
CA ILE A 189 -18.39 -22.59 9.80
C ILE A 189 -17.20 -23.42 10.26
N GLU A 190 -16.44 -23.95 9.30
CA GLU A 190 -15.29 -24.83 9.53
C GLU A 190 -14.21 -24.17 10.42
N MET A 191 -13.94 -22.88 10.21
CA MET A 191 -12.88 -22.15 10.92
C MET A 191 -13.20 -20.64 10.99
N PRO A 192 -13.10 -20.01 12.18
CA PRO A 192 -13.24 -18.57 12.35
C PRO A 192 -12.21 -17.78 11.54
N TRP A 193 -12.56 -16.56 11.15
CA TRP A 193 -11.72 -15.72 10.28
C TRP A 193 -10.33 -15.44 10.84
N HIS A 194 -10.20 -15.26 12.16
CA HIS A 194 -8.94 -14.88 12.80
C HIS A 194 -7.95 -16.06 12.82
N GLU A 195 -8.44 -17.29 12.95
CA GLU A 195 -7.62 -18.49 12.81
C GLU A 195 -7.14 -18.65 11.36
N ARG A 196 -8.02 -18.41 10.37
CA ARG A 196 -7.65 -18.39 8.95
C ARG A 196 -6.57 -17.34 8.66
N ASP A 197 -6.70 -16.15 9.24
CA ASP A 197 -5.74 -15.06 9.07
C ASP A 197 -4.35 -15.41 9.65
N VAL A 198 -4.29 -16.10 10.79
CA VAL A 198 -3.03 -16.58 11.39
C VAL A 198 -2.32 -17.56 10.46
N VAL A 199 -3.04 -18.58 9.96
CA VAL A 199 -2.48 -19.59 9.03
C VAL A 199 -2.03 -18.91 7.73
N SER A 200 -2.90 -18.07 7.14
CA SER A 200 -2.60 -17.29 5.93
C SER A 200 -1.31 -16.49 6.07
N LYS A 201 -1.11 -15.79 7.20
CA LYS A 201 0.08 -14.96 7.41
C LYS A 201 1.34 -15.79 7.65
N ARG A 202 1.27 -16.91 8.37
CA ARG A 202 2.40 -17.85 8.51
C ARG A 202 2.87 -18.37 7.14
N ARG A 203 1.90 -18.74 6.31
CA ARG A 203 2.13 -19.18 4.93
C ARG A 203 2.72 -18.09 4.04
N LEU A 204 2.21 -16.87 4.14
CA LEU A 204 2.76 -15.72 3.44
C LEU A 204 4.23 -15.48 3.81
N ARG A 205 4.56 -15.46 5.11
CA ARG A 205 5.93 -15.21 5.58
C ARG A 205 6.92 -16.29 5.14
N LYS A 206 6.47 -17.55 5.05
CA LYS A 206 7.25 -18.63 4.43
C LYS A 206 7.52 -18.35 2.95
N MET A 207 6.49 -17.99 2.19
CA MET A 207 6.61 -17.70 0.74
C MET A 207 7.52 -16.49 0.48
N LEU A 208 7.40 -15.45 1.30
CA LEU A 208 8.25 -14.25 1.24
C LEU A 208 9.67 -14.47 1.76
N ARG A 209 9.98 -15.66 2.31
CA ARG A 209 11.27 -15.98 2.96
C ARG A 209 11.60 -15.08 4.16
N GLU A 210 10.57 -14.58 4.85
CA GLU A 210 10.73 -13.84 6.11
C GLU A 210 11.09 -14.77 7.27
N GLU A 211 10.52 -15.97 7.28
CA GLU A 211 10.74 -16.98 8.30
C GLU A 211 10.75 -18.37 7.68
N ASP A 212 11.49 -19.28 8.30
CA ASP A 212 11.37 -20.70 8.00
C ASP A 212 10.29 -21.33 8.90
N ASN A 213 9.44 -22.16 8.30
CA ASN A 213 8.38 -22.89 8.98
C ASN A 213 7.94 -24.11 8.15
N ASP A 214 7.00 -24.90 8.67
CA ASP A 214 6.51 -26.16 8.10
C ASP A 214 5.39 -26.01 7.04
N GLU A 215 5.04 -24.79 6.65
CA GLU A 215 4.02 -24.56 5.61
C GLU A 215 4.46 -25.11 4.26
N ALA A 216 3.64 -25.99 3.69
CA ALA A 216 3.86 -26.55 2.36
C ALA A 216 3.30 -25.61 1.28
N ILE A 217 4.15 -24.75 0.72
CA ILE A 217 3.74 -23.78 -0.31
C ILE A 217 3.28 -24.46 -1.61
N GLY A 218 3.97 -25.54 -2.02
CA GLY A 218 3.61 -26.31 -3.21
C GLY A 218 3.62 -25.47 -4.50
N ILE A 219 2.59 -25.64 -5.33
CA ILE A 219 2.43 -24.93 -6.61
C ILE A 219 2.17 -23.42 -6.45
N TYR A 220 1.93 -22.95 -5.22
CA TYR A 220 1.65 -21.55 -4.91
C TYR A 220 2.93 -20.74 -4.63
N GLY A 221 4.09 -21.28 -5.00
CA GLY A 221 5.39 -20.65 -4.80
C GLY A 221 5.66 -19.47 -5.73
N LEU A 222 6.91 -18.99 -5.67
CA LEU A 222 7.45 -18.00 -6.58
C LEU A 222 7.72 -18.62 -7.96
N GLY A 223 7.63 -17.80 -9.00
CA GLY A 223 8.07 -18.19 -10.34
C GLY A 223 9.59 -18.31 -10.46
N THR A 224 10.04 -18.78 -11.62
CA THR A 224 11.45 -19.08 -11.91
C THR A 224 12.08 -18.15 -12.94
N VAL A 225 11.32 -17.21 -13.51
CA VAL A 225 11.81 -16.28 -14.56
C VAL A 225 12.67 -15.18 -13.95
N ARG A 226 12.27 -14.65 -12.79
CA ARG A 226 13.05 -13.69 -11.99
C ARG A 226 13.13 -14.19 -10.56
N SER A 227 14.24 -13.91 -9.88
CA SER A 227 14.45 -14.41 -8.52
C SER A 227 13.73 -13.56 -7.47
N HIS A 228 13.57 -14.12 -6.26
CA HIS A 228 13.09 -13.39 -5.07
C HIS A 228 13.93 -12.12 -4.82
N GLY A 229 15.26 -12.24 -4.87
CA GLY A 229 16.17 -11.11 -4.67
C GLY A 229 16.10 -10.05 -5.79
N ASP A 230 15.68 -10.43 -7.00
CA ASP A 230 15.44 -9.45 -8.07
C ASP A 230 14.21 -8.61 -7.76
N TYR A 231 13.16 -9.21 -7.18
CA TYR A 231 11.99 -8.44 -6.75
C TYR A 231 12.31 -7.56 -5.54
N GLU A 232 13.07 -8.06 -4.56
CA GLU A 232 13.54 -7.23 -3.44
C GLU A 232 14.26 -5.98 -3.95
N ARG A 233 15.24 -6.15 -4.85
CA ARG A 233 15.97 -5.03 -5.49
C ARG A 233 15.07 -4.11 -6.30
N TYR A 234 14.18 -4.67 -7.11
CA TYR A 234 13.24 -3.91 -7.94
C TYR A 234 12.31 -3.05 -7.08
N ALA A 235 11.72 -3.65 -6.04
CA ALA A 235 10.70 -3.05 -5.20
C ALA A 235 11.28 -2.20 -4.06
N GLY A 236 12.55 -2.37 -3.69
CA GLY A 236 13.20 -1.70 -2.56
C GLY A 236 12.72 -2.23 -1.21
N ILE A 237 12.71 -3.55 -1.06
CA ILE A 237 12.18 -4.26 0.12
C ILE A 237 13.21 -5.26 0.60
N ASP A 238 13.34 -5.39 1.91
CA ASP A 238 13.99 -6.54 2.56
C ASP A 238 12.93 -7.26 3.39
N PHE A 239 12.47 -8.40 2.89
CA PHE A 239 11.41 -9.16 3.56
C PHE A 239 11.91 -9.72 4.90
N GLY A 240 13.12 -10.28 4.93
CA GLY A 240 13.71 -10.89 6.12
C GLY A 240 13.81 -9.93 7.30
N ARG A 241 14.17 -8.67 7.05
CA ARG A 241 14.25 -7.62 8.08
C ARG A 241 13.00 -6.76 8.19
N ARG A 242 12.02 -6.95 7.30
CA ARG A 242 10.81 -6.13 7.18
C ARG A 242 11.12 -4.64 7.03
N LEU A 243 12.08 -4.33 6.17
CA LEU A 243 12.50 -2.97 5.89
C LEU A 243 12.05 -2.54 4.49
N LEU A 244 11.68 -1.27 4.37
CA LEU A 244 11.38 -0.62 3.11
C LEU A 244 12.44 0.44 2.83
N GLN A 245 12.81 0.60 1.57
CA GLN A 245 13.68 1.70 1.16
C GLN A 245 12.92 3.01 1.07
N ARG A 246 13.63 4.11 1.27
CA ARG A 246 13.05 5.46 1.17
C ARG A 246 12.33 5.70 -0.16
N GLU A 247 12.93 5.29 -1.28
CA GLU A 247 12.33 5.44 -2.61
C GLU A 247 10.99 4.71 -2.74
N THR A 248 10.86 3.58 -2.05
CA THR A 248 9.64 2.77 -2.00
C THR A 248 8.55 3.46 -1.22
N VAL A 249 8.86 4.01 -0.04
CA VAL A 249 7.89 4.71 0.83
C VAL A 249 7.49 6.08 0.27
N GLU A 250 8.42 6.79 -0.39
CA GLU A 250 8.13 8.04 -1.11
C GLU A 250 7.31 7.81 -2.40
N GLY A 251 7.20 6.55 -2.84
CA GLY A 251 6.52 6.20 -4.07
C GLY A 251 7.25 6.71 -5.32
N LYS A 252 8.58 6.66 -5.35
CA LYS A 252 9.31 6.80 -6.61
C LYS A 252 9.05 5.57 -7.48
N ASP A 253 9.03 5.75 -8.80
CA ASP A 253 8.77 4.64 -9.72
C ASP A 253 9.95 3.64 -9.69
N PRO A 254 9.69 2.32 -9.80
CA PRO A 254 10.73 1.31 -9.84
C PRO A 254 11.44 1.24 -11.20
N PRO A 255 12.63 0.60 -11.28
CA PRO A 255 13.36 -0.03 -10.17
C PRO A 255 13.97 0.98 -9.20
N CYS A 256 14.31 0.54 -7.99
CA CYS A 256 15.13 1.37 -7.09
C CYS A 256 16.49 1.71 -7.72
N THR A 257 16.99 2.92 -7.46
CA THR A 257 18.18 3.48 -8.14
C THR A 257 19.53 3.04 -7.55
N TYR A 258 19.51 2.25 -6.49
CA TYR A 258 20.73 1.83 -5.79
C TYR A 258 21.52 0.79 -6.60
N THR A 259 22.80 1.08 -6.83
CA THR A 259 23.65 0.31 -7.76
C THR A 259 24.59 -0.68 -7.08
N ASN A 260 24.73 -0.60 -5.75
CA ASN A 260 25.64 -1.44 -4.98
C ASN A 260 25.11 -1.73 -3.56
N THR A 261 25.73 -2.68 -2.87
CA THR A 261 25.30 -3.14 -1.55
C THR A 261 25.34 -2.06 -0.47
N VAL A 262 26.30 -1.13 -0.54
CA VAL A 262 26.42 -0.04 0.45
C VAL A 262 25.24 0.93 0.30
N GLN A 263 24.93 1.31 -0.94
CA GLN A 263 23.77 2.13 -1.26
C GLN A 263 22.45 1.44 -0.92
N TRP A 264 22.35 0.13 -1.21
CA TRP A 264 21.19 -0.70 -0.87
C TRP A 264 20.91 -0.68 0.63
N GLU A 265 21.94 -0.90 1.45
CA GLU A 265 21.82 -0.96 2.90
C GLU A 265 21.50 0.42 3.50
N ALA A 266 22.17 1.48 3.05
CA ALA A 266 21.86 2.85 3.46
C ALA A 266 20.48 3.34 2.98
N GLY A 267 19.88 2.65 2.00
CA GLY A 267 18.59 2.95 1.41
C GLY A 267 17.39 2.73 2.33
N PHE A 268 17.55 1.89 3.37
CA PHE A 268 16.45 1.49 4.24
C PHE A 268 16.04 2.56 5.25
N THR A 269 14.74 2.62 5.51
CA THR A 269 14.18 3.44 6.58
C THR A 269 13.98 2.60 7.84
N HIS A 270 14.19 3.22 9.00
CA HIS A 270 13.99 2.62 10.30
C HIS A 270 12.97 3.41 11.12
N GLU A 271 12.26 2.72 12.02
CA GLU A 271 11.40 3.36 13.01
C GLU A 271 12.24 3.95 14.14
N HIS A 272 12.09 5.25 14.37
CA HIS A 272 12.69 5.98 15.48
C HIS A 272 11.57 6.46 16.40
N ARG A 273 11.57 5.98 17.65
CA ARG A 273 10.65 6.47 18.68
C ARG A 273 11.26 7.72 19.31
N VAL A 274 10.70 8.88 18.99
CA VAL A 274 11.26 10.19 19.33
C VAL A 274 10.43 10.82 20.45
N PRO A 275 10.97 10.96 21.67
CA PRO A 275 10.36 11.78 22.70
C PRO A 275 10.60 13.26 22.35
N LEU A 276 9.52 14.02 22.18
CA LEU A 276 9.54 15.45 21.94
C LEU A 276 9.25 16.17 23.24
N MET A 277 10.00 17.25 23.49
CA MET A 277 9.77 18.18 24.59
C MET A 277 10.05 19.59 24.09
N TRP A 278 9.14 20.50 24.37
CA TRP A 278 9.25 21.92 24.03
C TRP A 278 8.67 22.77 25.15
N ARG A 279 8.70 24.09 25.00
CA ARG A 279 8.06 25.00 25.94
C ARG A 279 6.93 25.76 25.26
N ALA A 280 5.81 25.93 25.96
CA ALA A 280 4.65 26.67 25.47
C ALA A 280 5.01 28.14 25.17
N GLU A 281 5.96 28.73 25.91
CA GLU A 281 6.47 30.09 25.67
C GLU A 281 7.10 30.25 24.27
N ASP A 282 7.69 29.18 23.72
CA ASP A 282 8.37 29.21 22.42
C ASP A 282 7.40 29.10 21.23
N ILE A 283 6.11 28.82 21.49
CA ILE A 283 5.07 28.79 20.46
C ILE A 283 4.71 30.20 19.99
N GLY A 284 5.12 31.24 20.71
CA GLY A 284 4.99 32.62 20.27
C GLY A 284 3.53 32.99 19.99
N LEU A 285 2.64 32.70 20.95
CA LEU A 285 1.20 32.95 20.86
C LEU A 285 0.95 34.36 20.32
N CYS A 286 0.22 34.43 19.22
CA CYS A 286 -0.23 35.66 18.63
C CYS A 286 -1.69 35.52 18.19
N ASP A 287 -2.41 36.63 18.18
CA ASP A 287 -3.86 36.65 17.99
C ASP A 287 -4.30 36.07 16.64
N ASP A 288 -3.40 35.98 15.66
CA ASP A 288 -3.65 35.51 14.31
C ASP A 288 -2.79 34.29 13.89
N LEU A 289 -2.42 33.44 14.86
CA LEU A 289 -1.69 32.20 14.60
C LEU A 289 -2.39 31.38 13.51
N GLN A 290 -1.64 30.96 12.49
CA GLN A 290 -2.12 30.11 11.41
C GLN A 290 -1.88 28.64 11.73
N PHE A 291 -0.66 28.29 12.16
CA PHE A 291 -0.26 26.98 12.65
C PHE A 291 1.13 27.08 13.32
N VAL A 292 1.53 26.03 14.02
CA VAL A 292 2.88 25.85 14.53
C VAL A 292 3.54 24.70 13.77
N TYR A 293 4.64 24.98 13.08
CA TYR A 293 5.44 23.94 12.43
C TYR A 293 6.21 23.15 13.50
N PHE A 294 5.98 21.84 13.54
CA PHE A 294 6.80 20.87 14.27
C PHE A 294 7.58 20.04 13.26
N GLY A 295 8.87 20.36 13.10
CA GLY A 295 9.79 19.63 12.23
C GLY A 295 10.73 18.76 13.04
N ILE A 296 10.95 17.52 12.62
CA ILE A 296 12.06 16.71 13.12
C ILE A 296 13.12 16.69 12.04
N GLU A 297 14.32 17.15 12.38
CA GLU A 297 15.46 17.22 11.48
C GLU A 297 16.54 16.20 11.91
N ASP A 298 17.30 15.69 10.93
CA ASP A 298 18.55 14.98 11.20
C ASP A 298 19.72 15.96 11.47
N ALA A 299 20.91 15.40 11.73
CA ALA A 299 22.11 16.19 12.03
C ALA A 299 22.56 17.12 10.88
N ASN A 300 22.09 16.87 9.65
CA ASN A 300 22.39 17.69 8.48
C ASN A 300 21.28 18.72 8.18
N GLY A 301 20.23 18.79 9.00
CA GLY A 301 19.08 19.68 8.78
C GLY A 301 18.05 19.13 7.80
N THR A 302 18.12 17.86 7.40
CA THR A 302 17.09 17.24 6.55
C THR A 302 15.83 17.00 7.37
N VAL A 303 14.69 17.53 6.92
CA VAL A 303 13.39 17.30 7.56
C VAL A 303 12.94 15.86 7.36
N LEU A 304 12.90 15.09 8.45
CA LEU A 304 12.46 13.69 8.51
C LEU A 304 10.95 13.57 8.75
N HIS A 305 10.37 14.52 9.48
CA HIS A 305 8.95 14.57 9.78
C HIS A 305 8.50 16.02 9.90
N ARG A 306 7.29 16.31 9.40
CA ARG A 306 6.63 17.60 9.55
C ARG A 306 5.21 17.40 10.01
N HIS A 307 4.83 18.13 11.04
CA HIS A 307 3.45 18.28 11.50
C HIS A 307 3.14 19.76 11.66
N ASP A 308 2.13 20.25 10.95
CA ASP A 308 1.64 21.62 11.12
C ASP A 308 0.46 21.56 12.11
N ALA A 309 0.71 21.95 13.35
CA ALA A 309 -0.28 21.95 14.42
C ALA A 309 -1.21 23.15 14.27
N PRO A 310 -2.53 22.96 14.09
CA PRO A 310 -3.46 24.08 13.96
C PRO A 310 -3.61 24.82 15.31
N PRO A 311 -4.07 26.09 15.32
CA PRO A 311 -4.06 26.93 16.52
C PRO A 311 -4.82 26.36 17.72
N GLU A 312 -5.86 25.57 17.47
CA GLU A 312 -6.69 24.92 18.48
C GLU A 312 -6.12 23.60 19.02
N SER A 313 -5.01 23.11 18.46
CA SER A 313 -4.45 21.81 18.87
C SER A 313 -3.81 21.91 20.26
N PRO A 314 -3.82 20.84 21.07
CA PRO A 314 -3.19 20.84 22.39
C PRO A 314 -1.71 21.22 22.37
N GLU A 315 -1.00 20.87 21.29
CA GLU A 315 0.37 21.27 21.05
C GLU A 315 0.49 22.79 20.87
N ALA A 316 -0.31 23.38 20.00
CA ALA A 316 -0.25 24.81 19.67
C ALA A 316 -0.78 25.71 20.80
N THR A 317 -1.74 25.24 21.59
CA THR A 317 -2.26 25.98 22.75
C THR A 317 -1.35 25.89 23.97
N GLY A 318 -0.30 25.07 23.93
CA GLY A 318 0.58 24.81 25.07
C GLY A 318 -0.07 23.97 26.19
N VAL A 319 -1.18 23.28 25.90
CA VAL A 319 -1.81 22.35 26.85
C VAL A 319 -0.91 21.14 27.07
N ILE A 320 -0.15 20.75 26.05
CA ILE A 320 0.92 19.77 26.15
C ILE A 320 2.25 20.39 25.71
N GLU A 321 3.31 19.98 26.38
CA GLU A 321 4.71 20.36 26.09
C GLU A 321 5.60 19.15 25.79
N THR A 322 4.98 17.96 25.73
CA THR A 322 5.66 16.71 25.39
C THR A 322 4.77 15.80 24.57
N LYS A 323 5.40 15.04 23.67
CA LYS A 323 4.73 14.04 22.83
C LYS A 323 5.76 13.01 22.39
N THR A 324 5.45 11.73 22.45
CA THR A 324 6.29 10.72 21.79
C THR A 324 5.68 10.38 20.44
N ILE A 325 6.49 10.41 19.39
CA ILE A 325 6.05 10.01 18.04
C ILE A 325 6.99 8.95 17.46
N THR A 326 6.52 8.26 16.41
CA THR A 326 7.36 7.38 15.61
C THR A 326 7.68 8.07 14.28
N VAL A 327 8.96 8.19 13.97
CA VAL A 327 9.47 8.71 12.69
C VAL A 327 10.07 7.56 11.90
N VAL A 328 9.64 7.36 10.65
CA VAL A 328 10.23 6.37 9.75
C VAL A 328 11.23 7.09 8.84
N ALA A 329 12.54 6.86 9.03
CA ALA A 329 13.59 7.60 8.33
C ALA A 329 14.89 6.81 8.18
N GLN A 330 15.71 7.18 7.18
CA GLN A 330 17.05 6.61 6.97
C GLN A 330 18.05 7.10 8.03
N SER A 331 18.02 8.40 8.33
CA SER A 331 18.89 9.02 9.33
C SER A 331 18.23 9.11 10.70
N LYS A 332 19.05 9.17 11.74
CA LYS A 332 18.59 9.33 13.12
C LYS A 332 18.06 10.76 13.33
N PRO A 333 16.87 10.94 13.93
CA PRO A 333 16.39 12.22 14.44
C PRO A 333 17.42 12.87 15.37
N ALA A 334 17.72 14.14 15.16
CA ALA A 334 18.72 14.87 15.94
C ALA A 334 18.16 16.15 16.58
N LYS A 335 17.10 16.72 15.99
CA LYS A 335 16.56 18.01 16.42
C LYS A 335 15.06 18.12 16.19
N LEU A 336 14.36 18.73 17.13
CA LEU A 336 13.00 19.24 16.98
C LEU A 336 13.05 20.73 16.67
N VAL A 337 12.30 21.16 15.66
CA VAL A 337 12.18 22.55 15.23
C VAL A 337 10.75 22.99 15.46
N LEU A 338 10.58 24.00 16.30
CA LEU A 338 9.33 24.73 16.47
C LEU A 338 9.41 26.03 15.68
N TRP A 339 8.45 26.24 14.78
CA TRP A 339 8.41 27.46 13.99
C TRP A 339 6.97 27.96 13.79
N PRO A 340 6.51 28.90 14.62
CA PRO A 340 5.15 29.43 14.53
C PRO A 340 4.94 30.28 13.27
N VAL A 341 3.75 30.20 12.69
CA VAL A 341 3.36 30.99 11.50
C VAL A 341 2.13 31.83 11.82
N SER A 342 2.27 33.14 11.67
CA SER A 342 1.20 34.14 11.79
C SER A 342 0.61 34.45 10.41
N ARG A 343 -0.70 34.67 10.33
CA ARG A 343 -1.37 35.05 9.07
C ARG A 343 -0.87 36.39 8.52
N SER A 344 -0.61 37.36 9.39
CA SER A 344 -0.18 38.71 9.00
C SER A 344 1.34 38.86 8.87
N ARG A 345 2.11 38.14 9.70
CA ARG A 345 3.58 38.31 9.78
C ARG A 345 4.39 37.17 9.14
N GLY A 346 3.73 36.09 8.75
CA GLY A 346 4.41 34.89 8.27
C GLY A 346 5.17 34.16 9.38
N TRP A 347 6.34 33.64 9.03
CA TRP A 347 7.20 32.86 9.93
C TRP A 347 7.74 33.73 11.09
N LEU A 348 7.44 33.33 12.32
CA LEU A 348 7.90 34.00 13.54
C LEU A 348 9.28 33.46 13.97
N ARG A 349 9.62 33.58 15.27
CA ARG A 349 10.87 33.07 15.81
C ARG A 349 10.92 31.54 15.68
N ARG A 350 11.99 31.04 15.08
CA ARG A 350 12.34 29.62 15.05
C ARG A 350 13.05 29.25 16.36
N THR A 351 12.64 28.14 16.96
CA THR A 351 13.27 27.55 18.14
C THR A 351 13.64 26.09 17.85
N ASP A 352 14.87 25.73 18.20
CA ASP A 352 15.47 24.44 17.91
C ASP A 352 15.80 23.72 19.23
N TYR A 353 15.34 22.48 19.39
CA TYR A 353 15.59 21.62 20.55
C TYR A 353 16.38 20.38 20.13
N PRO A 354 17.49 20.04 20.81
CA PRO A 354 18.20 18.78 20.56
C PRO A 354 17.36 17.56 20.99
N LEU A 355 17.49 16.45 20.27
CA LEU A 355 16.81 15.17 20.53
C LEU A 355 17.72 14.08 21.07
#